data_AF-A0A9D9L4L7-F1
#
_entry.id   AF-A0A9D9L4L7-F1
#
_cell.length_a   1.000
_cell.length_b   1.000
_cell.length_c   1.000
_cell.angle_alpha   90.00
_cell.angle_beta   90.00
_cell.angle_gamma   90.00
#
_symmetry.space_group_name_H-M   'P 1'
#
loop_
_entity.id
_entity.type
_entity.pdbx_description
1 polymer ?
#
loop_
_entity_poly.entity_id
_entity_poly.type
_entity_poly.pdbx_seq_one_letter_code
_entity_poly.pdbx_strand_id
1 'polypeptide(L)'
;MKIDISKNNGGTDNEELVEKFYERDIPGMEEPEVDEDMISEAEEEQDYKPAGKLLTSFQYNVTNEEEEKAFTVFQQKYVYKRNWVITGLFSVVALMFIISIAKNPGGYINWVLFFVCLVMIFTTWFNTFRVKKYLMAALKSLEDDKYRFTLYEDCFKIETVFSEEEMAAEDFVPVKPRIVRFDDISLNVVENPKMFVIILRKETIYVLSKRVISEKDQTMLRGKLIEVLGEDYETKEQ
;
A
#
# COMPACT_ATOMS: atom_id res chain seq x y z
N MET A 1 1.30 -1.21 -6.53
CA MET A 1 0.55 -1.09 -5.26
C MET A 1 -0.94 -1.12 -5.57
N LYS A 2 -1.60 -2.27 -5.39
CA LYS A 2 -3.04 -2.45 -5.56
C LYS A 2 -3.78 -2.21 -4.24
N ILE A 3 -4.52 -1.11 -4.15
CA ILE A 3 -5.62 -1.00 -3.18
C ILE A 3 -6.81 -1.74 -3.80
N ASP A 4 -7.48 -2.60 -3.03
CA ASP A 4 -8.67 -3.31 -3.49
C ASP A 4 -9.84 -2.31 -3.53
N ILE A 5 -10.14 -1.77 -4.72
CA ILE A 5 -11.15 -0.73 -4.99
C ILE A 5 -12.41 -1.33 -5.65
N SER A 6 -12.57 -2.66 -5.59
CA SER A 6 -13.52 -3.45 -6.39
C SER A 6 -15.02 -3.11 -6.25
N LYS A 7 -15.39 -2.09 -5.48
CA LYS A 7 -16.71 -1.46 -5.44
C LYS A 7 -16.93 -0.29 -6.42
N ASN A 8 -15.89 0.23 -7.08
CA ASN A 8 -16.03 1.46 -7.85
C ASN A 8 -16.52 1.22 -9.29
N ASN A 9 -17.84 1.13 -9.49
CA ASN A 9 -18.44 1.34 -10.83
C ASN A 9 -18.61 2.84 -11.18
N GLY A 10 -17.87 3.72 -10.49
CA GLY A 10 -17.70 5.14 -10.81
C GLY A 10 -16.46 5.38 -11.66
N GLY A 11 -16.53 5.00 -12.94
CA GLY A 11 -15.59 5.37 -13.99
C GLY A 11 -14.40 4.42 -14.15
N THR A 12 -14.54 3.51 -15.11
CA THR A 12 -13.44 2.75 -15.76
C THR A 12 -12.22 3.61 -16.08
N ASP A 13 -12.42 4.91 -16.30
CA ASP A 13 -11.34 5.86 -16.54
C ASP A 13 -10.39 6.02 -15.34
N ASN A 14 -10.89 6.00 -14.09
CA ASN A 14 -10.07 6.26 -12.91
C ASN A 14 -9.27 5.04 -12.45
N GLU A 15 -9.83 3.82 -12.50
CA GLU A 15 -9.08 2.60 -12.15
C GLU A 15 -7.96 2.35 -13.15
N GLU A 16 -8.26 2.42 -14.46
CA GLU A 16 -7.28 2.20 -15.50
C GLU A 16 -6.21 3.33 -15.54
N LEU A 17 -6.60 4.57 -15.21
CA LEU A 17 -5.63 5.66 -14.99
C LEU A 17 -4.77 5.37 -13.77
N VAL A 18 -5.36 4.98 -12.63
CA VAL A 18 -4.61 4.72 -11.39
C VAL A 18 -3.63 3.57 -11.60
N GLU A 19 -4.04 2.46 -12.22
CA GLU A 19 -3.18 1.31 -12.56
C GLU A 19 -2.05 1.72 -13.53
N LYS A 20 -2.37 2.39 -14.65
CA LYS A 20 -1.37 2.92 -15.61
C LYS A 20 -0.45 3.98 -15.01
N PHE A 21 -0.91 4.79 -14.04
CA PHE A 21 -0.09 5.79 -13.36
C PHE A 21 0.86 5.15 -12.34
N TYR A 22 0.45 4.05 -11.70
CA TYR A 22 1.29 3.30 -10.78
C TYR A 22 2.45 2.60 -11.49
N GLU A 23 2.18 1.93 -12.62
CA GLU A 23 3.20 1.24 -13.43
C GLU A 23 4.27 2.19 -13.95
N ARG A 24 3.88 3.40 -14.37
CA ARG A 24 4.78 4.30 -15.09
C ARG A 24 5.75 5.08 -14.22
N ASP A 25 5.37 5.41 -12.98
CA ASP A 25 6.07 6.44 -12.23
C ASP A 25 6.85 5.93 -10.99
N ILE A 26 6.72 4.66 -10.54
CA ILE A 26 7.56 4.08 -9.46
C ILE A 26 8.71 3.24 -10.06
N PRO A 27 9.93 3.79 -10.28
CA PRO A 27 10.99 3.03 -10.94
C PRO A 27 11.55 2.01 -9.95
N GLY A 28 11.54 0.72 -10.32
CA GLY A 28 12.06 -0.39 -9.50
C GLY A 28 11.03 -1.16 -8.68
N MET A 29 9.74 -1.06 -9.00
CA MET A 29 8.93 -2.29 -9.02
C MET A 29 9.32 -2.96 -10.34
N GLU A 30 10.06 -4.06 -10.28
CA GLU A 30 10.07 -4.97 -11.43
C GLU A 30 8.60 -5.34 -11.67
N GLU A 31 8.09 -5.14 -12.89
CA GLU A 31 6.93 -5.93 -13.32
C GLU A 31 7.31 -7.38 -13.02
N PRO A 32 6.51 -8.14 -12.26
CA PRO A 32 6.75 -9.56 -12.22
C PRO A 32 6.71 -10.01 -13.68
N GLU A 33 7.75 -10.72 -14.12
CA GLU A 33 7.53 -11.68 -15.19
C GLU A 33 6.36 -12.53 -14.69
N VAL A 34 5.18 -12.33 -15.30
CA VAL A 34 3.96 -13.02 -14.92
C VAL A 34 4.17 -14.46 -15.38
N ASP A 35 4.91 -15.22 -14.60
CA ASP A 35 5.10 -16.64 -14.82
C ASP A 35 3.79 -17.36 -14.46
N GLU A 36 3.48 -18.40 -15.22
CA GLU A 36 2.27 -19.21 -15.06
C GLU A 36 2.10 -19.72 -13.61
N ASP A 37 3.22 -19.89 -12.89
CA ASP A 37 3.26 -20.28 -11.48
C ASP A 37 2.67 -19.20 -10.54
N MET A 38 2.90 -17.90 -10.77
CA MET A 38 2.32 -16.83 -9.92
C MET A 38 0.82 -16.64 -10.14
N ILE A 39 0.34 -16.87 -11.37
CA ILE A 39 -1.09 -16.88 -11.67
C ILE A 39 -1.74 -18.06 -10.94
N SER A 40 -1.09 -19.24 -10.97
CA SER A 40 -1.58 -20.43 -10.27
C SER A 40 -1.63 -20.24 -8.75
N GLU A 41 -0.64 -19.59 -8.13
CA GLU A 41 -0.65 -19.29 -6.70
C GLU A 41 -1.73 -18.26 -6.32
N ALA A 42 -1.95 -17.23 -7.14
CA ALA A 42 -2.98 -16.22 -6.89
C ALA A 42 -4.41 -16.77 -7.09
N GLU A 43 -4.58 -17.78 -7.96
CA GLU A 43 -5.82 -18.54 -8.13
C GLU A 43 -6.01 -19.58 -7.01
N GLU A 44 -4.95 -20.26 -6.57
CA GLU A 44 -4.98 -21.20 -5.43
C GLU A 44 -5.22 -20.50 -4.08
N GLU A 45 -4.67 -19.30 -3.86
CA GLU A 45 -4.97 -18.46 -2.70
C GLU A 45 -6.46 -18.08 -2.62
N GLN A 46 -7.15 -17.98 -3.78
CA GLN A 46 -8.55 -17.57 -3.87
C GLN A 46 -9.56 -18.70 -3.58
N ASP A 47 -9.18 -19.96 -3.78
CA ASP A 47 -10.03 -21.14 -3.47
C ASP A 47 -9.65 -21.84 -2.14
N TYR A 48 -8.69 -21.28 -1.39
CA TYR A 48 -8.28 -21.81 -0.10
C TYR A 48 -9.42 -21.71 0.93
N LYS A 49 -9.90 -22.85 1.41
CA LYS A 49 -10.81 -22.89 2.56
C LYS A 49 -9.97 -22.82 3.84
N PRO A 50 -10.21 -21.85 4.73
CA PRO A 50 -9.47 -21.74 5.98
C PRO A 50 -9.59 -23.05 6.77
N ALA A 51 -8.47 -23.71 6.99
CA ALA A 51 -8.41 -24.99 7.70
C ALA A 51 -8.27 -24.78 9.22
N GLY A 52 -7.76 -23.61 9.63
CA GLY A 52 -7.57 -23.23 11.03
C GLY A 52 -8.86 -22.85 11.76
N LYS A 53 -8.81 -22.90 13.10
CA LYS A 53 -9.95 -22.50 13.94
C LYS A 53 -10.21 -21.00 13.81
N LEU A 54 -11.49 -20.63 13.79
CA LEU A 54 -11.92 -19.23 13.87
C LEU A 54 -11.50 -18.63 15.22
N LEU A 55 -10.71 -17.56 15.19
CA LEU A 55 -10.25 -16.85 16.38
C LEU A 55 -11.15 -15.64 16.69
N THR A 56 -11.35 -14.76 15.72
CA THR A 56 -12.27 -13.61 15.85
C THR A 56 -12.80 -13.17 14.49
N SER A 57 -13.95 -12.51 14.47
CA SER A 57 -14.52 -11.88 13.27
C SER A 57 -15.28 -10.62 13.65
N PHE A 58 -15.00 -9.51 12.98
CA PHE A 58 -15.63 -8.23 13.25
C PHE A 58 -15.86 -7.43 11.96
N GLN A 59 -16.87 -6.57 12.00
CA GLN A 59 -17.13 -5.61 10.92
C GLN A 59 -16.46 -4.28 11.25
N TYR A 60 -15.86 -3.65 10.26
CA TYR A 60 -15.16 -2.39 10.40
C TYR A 60 -15.40 -1.52 9.17
N ASN A 61 -15.25 -0.21 9.35
CA ASN A 61 -15.13 0.76 8.27
C ASN A 61 -13.85 1.55 8.47
N VAL A 62 -13.37 2.18 7.40
CA VAL A 62 -12.15 2.98 7.44
C VAL A 62 -12.50 4.38 6.93
N THR A 63 -12.10 5.39 7.70
CA THR A 63 -12.28 6.78 7.30
C THR A 63 -11.15 7.23 6.38
N ASN A 64 -11.39 8.22 5.52
CA ASN A 64 -10.38 8.72 4.58
C ASN A 64 -9.11 9.21 5.29
N GLU A 65 -9.27 9.84 6.46
CA GLU A 65 -8.14 10.28 7.29
C GLU A 65 -7.26 9.13 7.82
N GLU A 66 -7.83 7.96 8.04
CA GLU A 66 -7.11 6.77 8.54
C GLU A 66 -6.35 6.12 7.40
N GLU A 67 -6.97 6.02 6.21
CA GLU A 67 -6.29 5.54 5.01
C GLU A 67 -5.14 6.47 4.61
N GLU A 68 -5.31 7.80 4.73
CA GLU A 68 -4.23 8.75 4.47
C GLU A 68 -3.00 8.49 5.36
N LYS A 69 -3.27 8.28 6.65
CA LYS A 69 -2.23 8.03 7.64
C LYS A 69 -1.58 6.67 7.40
N ALA A 70 -2.36 5.63 7.09
CA ALA A 70 -1.84 4.31 6.75
C ALA A 70 -0.96 4.34 5.49
N PHE A 71 -1.39 5.07 4.46
CA PHE A 71 -0.61 5.28 3.26
C PHE A 71 0.70 6.03 3.54
N THR A 72 0.66 7.05 4.40
CA THR A 72 1.86 7.78 4.83
C THR A 72 2.83 6.85 5.56
N VAL A 73 2.33 5.95 6.41
CA VAL A 73 3.14 4.92 7.10
C VAL A 73 3.83 4.00 6.08
N PHE A 74 3.11 3.56 5.04
CA PHE A 74 3.68 2.76 3.97
C PHE A 74 4.74 3.53 3.16
N GLN A 75 4.46 4.77 2.77
CA GLN A 75 5.41 5.62 2.05
C GLN A 75 6.69 5.83 2.85
N GLN A 76 6.58 6.06 4.16
CA GLN A 76 7.75 6.16 5.04
C GLN A 76 8.56 4.85 5.08
N LYS A 77 7.90 3.69 5.08
CA LYS A 77 8.56 2.39 5.16
C LYS A 77 9.30 2.03 3.87
N TYR A 78 8.68 2.22 2.70
CA TYR A 78 9.22 1.72 1.42
C TYR A 78 9.67 2.80 0.43
N VAL A 79 9.00 3.95 0.37
CA VAL A 79 9.25 4.97 -0.68
C VAL A 79 10.27 6.01 -0.24
N TYR A 80 10.11 6.56 0.97
CA TYR A 80 10.96 7.65 1.45
C TYR A 80 12.40 7.20 1.70
N LYS A 81 12.62 5.98 2.21
CA LYS A 81 13.97 5.44 2.40
C LYS A 81 14.75 5.45 1.08
N ARG A 82 14.14 4.94 0.00
CA ARG A 82 14.75 4.92 -1.34
C ARG A 82 14.96 6.32 -1.90
N ASN A 83 13.95 7.18 -1.79
CA ASN A 83 14.04 8.56 -2.31
C ASN A 83 15.14 9.37 -1.61
N TRP A 84 15.34 9.16 -0.31
CA TRP A 84 16.44 9.78 0.42
C TRP A 84 17.82 9.30 -0.05
N VAL A 85 17.98 8.01 -0.35
CA VAL A 85 19.22 7.47 -0.93
C VAL A 85 19.50 8.09 -2.31
N ILE A 86 18.50 8.13 -3.18
CA ILE A 86 18.61 8.74 -4.52
C ILE A 86 18.93 10.24 -4.40
N THR A 87 18.23 10.96 -3.53
CA THR A 87 18.47 12.39 -3.28
C THR A 87 19.87 12.63 -2.74
N GLY A 88 20.34 11.79 -1.80
CA GLY A 88 21.71 11.86 -1.27
C GLY A 88 22.76 11.66 -2.36
N LEU A 89 22.60 10.63 -3.20
CA LEU A 89 23.51 10.33 -4.31
C LEU A 89 23.59 11.50 -5.31
N PHE A 90 22.45 11.97 -5.81
CA PHE A 90 22.42 13.08 -6.76
C PHE A 90 22.87 14.39 -6.13
N SER A 91 22.67 14.60 -4.83
CA SER A 91 23.17 15.77 -4.11
C SER A 91 24.71 15.79 -4.05
N VAL A 92 25.35 14.65 -3.78
CA VAL A 92 26.82 14.54 -3.81
C VAL A 92 27.37 14.83 -5.21
N VAL A 93 26.74 14.28 -6.24
CA VAL A 93 27.11 14.52 -7.65
C VAL A 93 26.91 15.99 -8.03
N ALA A 94 25.79 16.60 -7.62
CA ALA A 94 25.51 18.02 -7.85
C ALA A 94 26.58 18.91 -7.18
N LEU A 95 27.03 18.56 -5.97
CA LEU A 95 28.08 19.29 -5.27
C LEU A 95 29.43 19.23 -6.00
N MET A 96 29.78 18.09 -6.62
CA MET A 96 30.96 17.99 -7.48
C MET A 96 30.86 18.91 -8.69
N PHE A 97 29.68 19.00 -9.33
CA PHE A 97 29.49 19.94 -10.44
C PHE A 97 29.58 21.40 -10.01
N ILE A 98 29.08 21.76 -8.82
CA ILE A 98 29.23 23.11 -8.26
C ILE A 98 30.72 23.47 -8.10
N ILE A 99 31.54 22.56 -7.54
CA ILE A 99 33.00 22.78 -7.39
C ILE A 99 33.68 22.93 -8.76
N SER A 100 33.25 22.15 -9.75
CA SER A 100 33.75 22.21 -11.13
C SER A 100 33.42 23.55 -11.80
N ILE A 101 32.19 24.05 -11.64
CA ILE A 101 31.74 25.36 -12.13
C ILE A 101 32.57 26.49 -11.51
N ALA A 102 32.82 26.44 -10.21
CA ALA A 102 33.60 27.47 -9.51
C ALA A 102 35.05 27.56 -10.01
N LYS A 103 35.66 26.43 -10.40
CA LYS A 103 37.03 26.39 -10.93
C LYS A 103 37.10 26.74 -12.42
N ASN A 104 36.10 26.36 -13.22
CA ASN A 104 36.04 26.62 -14.66
C ASN A 104 34.64 27.08 -15.09
N PRO A 105 34.33 28.39 -14.98
CA PRO A 105 33.00 28.92 -15.26
C PRO A 105 32.60 28.86 -16.74
N GLY A 106 33.54 28.65 -17.66
CA GLY A 106 33.27 28.53 -19.10
C GLY A 106 32.67 27.19 -19.55
N GLY A 107 32.59 26.19 -18.66
CA GLY A 107 32.06 24.86 -18.98
C GLY A 107 30.54 24.79 -18.92
N TYR A 108 29.87 25.13 -20.03
CA TYR A 108 28.40 25.02 -20.17
C TYR A 108 27.86 23.63 -19.77
N ILE A 109 28.63 22.57 -20.06
CA ILE A 109 28.26 21.18 -19.76
C ILE A 109 28.01 20.94 -18.25
N ASN A 110 28.78 21.56 -17.36
CA ASN A 110 28.64 21.37 -15.91
C ASN A 110 27.34 22.01 -15.38
N TRP A 111 26.93 23.15 -15.95
CA TRP A 111 25.65 23.78 -15.65
C TRP A 111 24.47 22.91 -16.09
N VAL A 112 24.55 22.32 -17.28
CA VAL A 112 23.53 21.39 -17.78
C VAL A 112 23.43 20.16 -16.89
N LEU A 113 24.55 19.51 -16.54
CA LEU A 113 24.52 18.31 -15.69
C LEU A 113 24.03 18.60 -14.27
N PHE A 114 24.38 19.75 -13.69
CA PHE A 114 23.81 20.19 -12.41
C PHE A 114 22.29 20.33 -12.48
N PHE A 115 21.77 20.96 -13.54
CA PHE A 115 20.34 21.09 -13.74
C PHE A 115 19.63 19.74 -13.92
N VAL A 116 20.24 18.80 -14.66
CA VAL A 116 19.74 17.42 -14.79
C VAL A 116 19.65 16.73 -13.43
N CYS A 117 20.65 16.90 -12.54
CA CYS A 117 20.60 16.35 -11.19
C CYS A 117 19.44 16.93 -10.37
N LEU A 118 19.20 18.24 -10.46
CA LEU A 118 18.07 18.88 -9.79
C LEU A 118 16.72 18.39 -10.33
N VAL A 119 16.61 18.21 -11.65
CA VAL A 119 15.40 17.67 -12.28
C VAL A 119 15.14 16.23 -11.82
N MET A 120 16.17 15.38 -11.73
CA MET A 120 16.02 14.00 -11.24
C MET A 120 15.54 13.95 -9.78
N ILE A 121 16.12 14.79 -8.91
CA ILE A 121 15.66 14.92 -7.52
C ILE A 121 14.21 15.41 -7.50
N PHE A 122 13.91 16.48 -8.23
CA PHE A 122 12.57 17.05 -8.30
C PHE A 122 11.54 16.02 -8.76
N THR A 123 11.78 15.30 -9.84
CA THR A 123 10.87 14.28 -10.38
C THR A 123 10.63 13.16 -9.37
N THR A 124 11.68 12.70 -8.67
CA THR A 124 11.56 11.66 -7.63
C THR A 124 10.59 12.06 -6.51
N TRP A 125 10.71 13.29 -6.02
CA TRP A 125 9.83 13.81 -4.97
C TRP A 125 8.45 14.20 -5.50
N PHE A 126 8.39 14.90 -6.63
CA PHE A 126 7.14 15.34 -7.25
C PHE A 126 6.23 14.16 -7.55
N ASN A 127 6.78 13.07 -8.06
CA ASN A 127 6.01 11.86 -8.27
C ASN A 127 5.44 11.29 -6.96
N THR A 128 6.26 11.21 -5.91
CA THR A 128 5.83 10.68 -4.61
C THR A 128 4.69 11.49 -3.99
N PHE A 129 4.75 12.82 -4.11
CA PHE A 129 3.68 13.71 -3.67
C PHE A 129 2.43 13.59 -4.56
N ARG A 130 2.62 13.41 -5.87
CA ARG A 130 1.54 13.27 -6.83
C ARG A 130 0.72 12.01 -6.56
N VAL A 131 1.37 10.84 -6.46
CA VAL A 131 0.73 9.55 -6.18
C VAL A 131 -0.14 9.62 -4.92
N LYS A 132 0.37 10.23 -3.84
CA LYS A 132 -0.41 10.44 -2.61
C LYS A 132 -1.72 11.17 -2.88
N LYS A 133 -1.68 12.26 -3.65
CA LYS A 133 -2.85 13.10 -3.92
C LYS A 133 -3.94 12.38 -4.74
N TYR A 134 -3.54 11.59 -5.73
CA TYR A 134 -4.50 10.85 -6.57
C TYR A 134 -5.14 9.68 -5.82
N LEU A 135 -4.35 8.97 -5.00
CA LEU A 135 -4.86 7.89 -4.18
C LEU A 135 -5.89 8.38 -3.16
N MET A 136 -5.64 9.50 -2.47
CA MET A 136 -6.65 10.07 -1.55
C MET A 136 -7.96 10.43 -2.26
N ALA A 137 -7.88 10.86 -3.52
CA ALA A 137 -9.05 11.20 -4.30
C ALA A 137 -9.89 9.96 -4.65
N ALA A 138 -9.24 8.83 -4.98
CA ALA A 138 -9.91 7.55 -5.23
C ALA A 138 -10.44 6.91 -3.93
N LEU A 139 -9.72 7.05 -2.82
CA LEU A 139 -10.12 6.54 -1.52
C LEU A 139 -11.32 7.28 -0.92
N LYS A 140 -11.58 8.52 -1.36
CA LYS A 140 -12.72 9.31 -0.88
C LYS A 140 -14.07 8.68 -1.22
N SER A 141 -14.16 7.94 -2.33
CA SER A 141 -15.39 7.22 -2.70
C SER A 141 -15.58 5.92 -1.91
N LEU A 142 -14.57 5.43 -1.19
CA LEU A 142 -14.60 4.17 -0.43
C LEU A 142 -14.86 4.38 1.08
N GLU A 143 -14.98 5.64 1.54
CA GLU A 143 -15.12 5.98 2.96
C GLU A 143 -16.39 5.39 3.61
N ASP A 144 -17.44 5.17 2.82
CA ASP A 144 -18.72 4.62 3.29
C ASP A 144 -18.77 3.08 3.26
N ASP A 145 -17.69 2.43 2.81
CA ASP A 145 -17.66 0.98 2.69
C ASP A 145 -17.46 0.26 4.02
N LYS A 146 -18.19 -0.85 4.14
CA LYS A 146 -18.13 -1.75 5.30
C LYS A 146 -17.38 -3.00 4.90
N TYR A 147 -16.44 -3.39 5.74
CA TYR A 147 -15.63 -4.58 5.58
C TYR A 147 -15.83 -5.51 6.76
N ARG A 148 -15.60 -6.80 6.54
CA ARG A 148 -15.55 -7.83 7.56
C ARG A 148 -14.16 -8.42 7.59
N PHE A 149 -13.49 -8.30 8.73
CA PHE A 149 -12.23 -8.96 8.99
C PHE A 149 -12.51 -10.25 9.77
N THR A 150 -11.96 -11.36 9.29
CA THR A 150 -12.04 -12.66 9.98
C THR A 150 -10.65 -13.22 10.16
N LEU A 151 -10.29 -13.52 11.40
CA LEU A 151 -9.00 -14.08 11.80
C LEU A 151 -9.13 -15.59 12.05
N TYR A 152 -8.31 -16.37 11.36
CA TYR A 152 -8.10 -17.80 11.60
C TYR A 152 -6.69 -18.03 12.18
N GLU A 153 -6.39 -19.27 12.57
CA GLU A 153 -5.07 -19.63 13.10
C GLU A 153 -3.94 -19.56 12.06
N ASP A 154 -4.27 -19.81 10.79
CA ASP A 154 -3.38 -19.98 9.64
C ASP A 154 -3.48 -18.84 8.60
N CYS A 155 -4.60 -18.13 8.58
CA CYS A 155 -4.84 -17.03 7.63
C CYS A 155 -5.78 -15.96 8.20
N PHE A 156 -5.89 -14.84 7.50
CA PHE A 156 -6.98 -13.89 7.69
C PHE A 156 -7.77 -13.67 6.40
N LYS A 157 -9.03 -13.31 6.55
CA LYS A 157 -9.97 -13.08 5.45
C LYS A 157 -10.59 -11.69 5.56
N ILE A 158 -10.65 -10.98 4.45
CA ILE A 158 -11.26 -9.67 4.33
C ILE A 158 -12.37 -9.75 3.28
N GLU A 159 -13.56 -9.32 3.66
CA GLU A 159 -14.74 -9.37 2.80
C GLU A 159 -15.44 -8.02 2.79
N THR A 160 -15.85 -7.55 1.61
CA THR A 160 -16.70 -6.37 1.49
C THR A 160 -18.13 -6.74 1.87
N VAL A 161 -18.75 -5.93 2.73
CA VAL A 161 -20.14 -6.08 3.14
C VAL A 161 -20.97 -5.11 2.31
N PHE A 162 -21.82 -5.66 1.45
CA PHE A 162 -22.74 -4.90 0.61
C PHE A 162 -24.06 -4.64 1.35
N SER A 163 -24.64 -3.48 1.09
CA SER A 163 -26.01 -3.16 1.49
C SER A 163 -27.03 -3.85 0.58
N GLU A 164 -28.28 -3.97 1.03
CA GLU A 164 -29.36 -4.56 0.23
C GLU A 164 -29.62 -3.80 -1.08
N GLU A 165 -29.44 -2.48 -1.06
CA GLU A 165 -29.58 -1.63 -2.26
C GLU A 165 -28.50 -1.91 -3.30
N GLU A 166 -27.25 -2.11 -2.87
CA GLU A 166 -26.13 -2.46 -3.76
C GLU A 166 -26.28 -3.87 -4.33
N MET A 167 -26.75 -4.83 -3.54
CA MET A 167 -27.03 -6.19 -4.02
C MET A 167 -28.20 -6.26 -5.00
N ALA A 168 -29.11 -5.28 -4.98
CA ALA A 168 -30.27 -5.20 -5.86
C ALA A 168 -29.97 -4.47 -7.19
N ALA A 169 -28.78 -3.88 -7.35
CA ALA A 169 -28.38 -3.22 -8.58
C ALA A 169 -28.23 -4.23 -9.73
N GLU A 170 -28.65 -3.86 -10.94
CA GLU A 170 -28.62 -4.76 -12.11
C GLU A 170 -27.19 -5.13 -12.54
N ASP A 171 -26.21 -4.29 -12.20
CA ASP A 171 -24.78 -4.45 -12.47
C ASP A 171 -24.00 -4.99 -11.25
N PHE A 172 -24.69 -5.53 -10.24
CA PHE A 172 -24.04 -6.06 -9.05
C PHE A 172 -23.13 -7.26 -9.40
N VAL A 173 -21.83 -7.04 -9.26
CA VAL A 173 -20.82 -8.10 -9.27
C VAL A 173 -20.28 -8.24 -7.85
N PRO A 174 -20.48 -9.39 -7.18
CA PRO A 174 -19.97 -9.58 -5.84
C PRO A 174 -18.44 -9.59 -5.84
N VAL A 175 -17.85 -8.75 -4.99
CA VAL A 175 -16.40 -8.75 -4.77
C VAL A 175 -16.02 -10.05 -4.07
N LYS A 176 -15.07 -10.78 -4.67
CA LYS A 176 -14.53 -12.00 -4.07
C LYS A 176 -13.78 -11.66 -2.78
N PRO A 177 -14.00 -12.40 -1.68
CA PRO A 177 -13.20 -12.27 -0.48
C PRO A 177 -11.70 -12.46 -0.72
N ARG A 178 -10.88 -11.64 -0.07
CA ARG A 178 -9.43 -11.87 -0.03
C ARG A 178 -9.08 -12.75 1.16
N ILE A 179 -8.36 -13.83 0.92
CA ILE A 179 -7.78 -14.68 1.95
C ILE A 179 -6.26 -14.54 1.87
N VAL A 180 -5.61 -14.28 3.00
CA VAL A 180 -4.17 -14.08 3.10
C VAL A 180 -3.62 -15.05 4.13
N ARG A 181 -2.76 -15.96 3.70
CA ARG A 181 -2.08 -16.91 4.56
C ARG A 181 -0.93 -16.24 5.30
N PHE A 182 -0.70 -16.68 6.53
CA PHE A 182 0.40 -16.19 7.34
C PHE A 182 1.78 -16.67 6.87
N ASP A 183 1.82 -17.77 6.13
CA ASP A 183 3.06 -18.29 5.54
C ASP A 183 3.56 -17.44 4.35
N ASP A 184 2.82 -16.41 3.92
CA ASP A 184 3.28 -15.51 2.86
C ASP A 184 4.48 -14.70 3.36
N ILE A 185 5.64 -14.93 2.74
CA ILE A 185 6.97 -14.38 3.07
C ILE A 185 6.99 -12.83 3.00
N SER A 186 5.94 -12.21 2.45
CA SER A 186 5.88 -10.78 2.17
C SER A 186 4.87 -10.00 3.00
N LEU A 187 4.28 -10.62 4.03
CA LEU A 187 3.34 -9.97 4.95
C LEU A 187 4.10 -9.13 5.98
N ASN A 188 3.73 -7.85 6.12
CA ASN A 188 4.34 -6.90 7.03
C ASN A 188 3.24 -6.14 7.75
N VAL A 189 3.37 -5.92 9.06
CA VAL A 189 2.37 -5.17 9.83
C VAL A 189 3.01 -4.01 10.56
N VAL A 190 2.38 -2.84 10.47
CA VAL A 190 2.75 -1.67 11.25
C VAL A 190 1.59 -1.26 12.13
N GLU A 191 1.77 -1.37 13.44
CA GLU A 191 0.79 -0.96 14.45
C GLU A 191 1.07 0.45 14.95
N ASN A 192 0.05 1.31 14.87
CA ASN A 192 0.04 2.64 15.49
C ASN A 192 -1.05 2.70 16.58
N PRO A 193 -1.08 3.73 17.46
CA PRO A 193 -2.12 3.85 18.49
C PRO A 193 -3.56 3.87 17.96
N LYS A 194 -3.75 4.24 16.68
CA LYS A 194 -5.09 4.37 16.06
C LYS A 194 -5.51 3.20 15.17
N MET A 195 -4.58 2.41 14.63
CA MET A 195 -4.90 1.39 13.62
C MET A 195 -3.78 0.36 13.46
N PHE A 196 -4.10 -0.77 12.85
CA PHE A 196 -3.14 -1.71 12.29
C PHE A 196 -3.08 -1.50 10.77
N VAL A 197 -1.87 -1.37 10.24
CA VAL A 197 -1.60 -1.24 8.79
C VAL A 197 -0.94 -2.53 8.33
N ILE A 198 -1.70 -3.37 7.65
CA ILE A 198 -1.21 -4.63 7.10
C ILE A 198 -0.76 -4.38 5.66
N ILE A 199 0.44 -4.83 5.32
CA ILE A 199 1.09 -4.60 4.05
C ILE A 199 1.45 -5.96 3.47
N LEU A 200 0.87 -6.31 2.33
CA LEU A 200 1.10 -7.57 1.63
C LEU A 200 1.90 -7.31 0.35
N ARG A 201 2.96 -8.08 0.10
CA ARG A 201 3.79 -8.01 -1.13
C ARG A 201 4.33 -6.61 -1.47
N LYS A 202 4.37 -5.68 -0.50
CA LYS A 202 4.65 -4.23 -0.72
C LYS A 202 3.72 -3.58 -1.74
N GLU A 203 2.55 -4.18 -1.98
CA GLU A 203 1.61 -3.76 -3.01
C GLU A 203 0.22 -3.51 -2.46
N THR A 204 -0.24 -4.28 -1.48
CA THR A 204 -1.58 -4.11 -0.95
C THR A 204 -1.52 -3.68 0.50
N ILE A 205 -2.33 -2.69 0.86
CA ILE A 205 -2.45 -2.22 2.24
C ILE A 205 -3.87 -2.44 2.71
N TYR A 206 -4.01 -3.08 3.87
CA TYR A 206 -5.26 -3.15 4.61
C TYR A 206 -5.15 -2.32 5.88
N VAL A 207 -6.19 -1.53 6.15
CA VAL A 207 -6.24 -0.63 7.30
C VAL A 207 -7.32 -1.11 8.25
N LEU A 208 -6.92 -1.45 9.47
CA LEU A 208 -7.84 -1.87 10.53
C LEU A 208 -7.86 -0.80 11.61
N SER A 209 -8.89 0.06 11.61
CA SER A 209 -9.04 1.11 12.62
C SER A 209 -9.39 0.53 13.98
N LYS A 210 -8.60 0.86 15.01
CA LYS A 210 -8.84 0.41 16.39
C LYS A 210 -10.11 1.03 16.99
N ARG A 211 -10.59 2.15 16.44
CA ARG A 211 -11.81 2.84 16.91
C ARG A 211 -13.03 1.92 16.89
N VAL A 212 -13.10 1.02 15.91
CA VAL A 212 -14.27 0.16 15.65
C VAL A 212 -14.04 -1.29 16.07
N ILE A 213 -12.87 -1.60 16.65
CA ILE A 213 -12.48 -2.94 17.09
C ILE A 213 -12.49 -2.98 18.61
N SER A 214 -13.09 -4.01 19.20
CA SER A 214 -13.11 -4.16 20.66
C SER A 214 -11.70 -4.35 21.21
N GLU A 215 -11.42 -3.85 22.42
CA GLU A 215 -10.10 -4.02 23.07
C GLU A 215 -9.67 -5.50 23.18
N LYS A 216 -10.65 -6.39 23.37
CA LYS A 216 -10.42 -7.83 23.39
C LYS A 216 -9.92 -8.33 22.02
N ASP A 217 -10.60 -7.94 20.94
CA ASP A 217 -10.23 -8.33 19.58
C ASP A 217 -8.92 -7.69 19.14
N GLN A 218 -8.66 -6.43 19.52
CA GLN A 218 -7.37 -5.78 19.28
C GLN A 218 -6.21 -6.54 19.96
N THR A 219 -6.41 -6.98 21.20
CA THR A 219 -5.39 -7.73 21.94
C THR A 219 -5.14 -9.10 21.32
N MET A 220 -6.21 -9.79 20.94
CA MET A 220 -6.15 -11.08 20.23
C MET A 220 -5.42 -10.94 18.88
N LEU A 221 -5.80 -9.94 18.08
CA LEU A 221 -5.20 -9.66 16.78
C LEU A 221 -3.71 -9.33 16.94
N ARG A 222 -3.36 -8.41 17.84
CA ARG A 222 -1.96 -8.06 18.14
C ARG A 222 -1.15 -9.28 18.55
N GLY A 223 -1.66 -10.06 19.50
CA GLY A 223 -0.97 -11.26 19.98
C GLY A 223 -0.69 -12.25 18.86
N LYS A 224 -1.70 -12.52 18.02
CA LYS A 224 -1.55 -13.45 16.90
C LYS A 224 -0.61 -12.94 15.82
N LEU A 225 -0.69 -11.65 15.46
CA LEU A 225 0.18 -11.06 14.45
C LEU A 225 1.64 -11.02 14.92
N ILE A 226 1.91 -10.74 16.20
CA ILE A 226 3.27 -10.79 16.76
C ILE A 226 3.80 -12.22 16.77
N GLU A 227 2.99 -13.20 17.18
CA GLU A 227 3.36 -14.62 17.21
C GLU A 227 3.78 -15.13 15.83
N VAL A 228 3.03 -14.75 14.80
CA VAL A 228 3.24 -15.19 13.43
C VAL A 228 4.38 -14.44 12.74
N LEU A 229 4.39 -13.11 12.85
CA LEU A 229 5.26 -12.26 12.01
C LEU A 229 6.61 -11.96 12.66
N GLY A 230 6.72 -12.02 13.98
CA GLY A 230 7.97 -11.73 14.69
C GLY A 230 8.56 -10.37 14.30
N GLU A 231 9.64 -10.39 13.53
CA GLU A 231 10.37 -9.19 13.07
C GLU A 231 9.61 -8.36 12.03
N ASP A 232 8.67 -8.97 11.29
CA ASP A 232 7.84 -8.28 10.29
C ASP A 232 6.67 -7.50 10.92
N TYR A 233 6.55 -7.56 12.26
CA TYR A 233 5.63 -6.75 13.06
C TYR A 233 6.36 -5.54 13.67
N GLU A 234 5.97 -4.33 13.27
CA GLU A 234 6.51 -3.08 13.80
C GLU A 234 5.48 -2.34 14.64
N THR A 235 5.86 -1.94 15.85
CA THR A 235 5.07 -1.00 16.67
C THR A 235 5.66 0.39 16.55
N LYS A 236 4.86 1.37 16.13
CA LYS A 236 5.22 2.79 16.17
C LYS A 236 4.41 3.50 17.24
N GLU A 237 5.08 3.83 18.34
CA GLU A 237 4.65 4.92 19.21
C GLU A 237 4.92 6.23 18.46
N GLN A 238 3.94 7.14 18.43
CA GLN A 238 3.99 8.36 17.60
C GLN A 238 5.30 9.14 17.69
#